data_AF-X1T3L1-F1
#
_entry.id   AF-X1T3L1-F1
#
_cell.length_a   1.000
_cell.length_b   1.000
_cell.length_c   1.000
_cell.angle_alpha   90.00
_cell.angle_beta   90.00
_cell.angle_gamma   90.00
#
_symmetry.space_group_name_H-M   'P 1'
#
loop_
_entity.id
_entity.type
_entity.pdbx_description
1 polymer ?
#
loop_
_entity_poly.entity_id
_entity_poly.type
_entity_poly.pdbx_seq_one_letter_code
_entity_poly.pdbx_strand_id
1 'polypeptide(L)'
;RYAYFVTCTDVVKDDSGRIVELHCTYDPATRGGDAPDGRKVKATLHWVSAAHSIDAEVRLYSHLFSKENPEDVEEGRAFTDNINPDSLEVLKGCKVEPSVAGAEVLDRYQFERLGYFCVDPASGRNGLVFNRTVRLKDTWAKIQKGQKNK
;
A
#
# COMPACT_ATOMS: atom_id res chain seq x y z
N ARG A 1 9.43 -2.93 11.94
CA ARG A 1 10.03 -4.10 11.26
C ARG A 1 11.53 -3.89 11.16
N TYR A 2 12.39 -4.88 11.45
CA TYR A 2 13.85 -4.82 11.25
C TYR A 2 14.54 -3.55 11.81
N ALA A 3 13.99 -3.01 12.89
CA ALA A 3 14.36 -1.72 13.46
C ALA A 3 14.10 -1.77 14.98
N TYR A 4 13.67 -0.67 15.58
CA TYR A 4 13.45 -0.53 17.01
C TYR A 4 11.95 -0.53 17.35
N PHE A 5 11.63 -0.71 18.63
CA PHE A 5 10.34 -0.33 19.19
C PHE A 5 10.24 1.18 19.28
N VAL A 6 9.08 1.70 18.92
CA VAL A 6 8.79 3.13 18.84
C VAL A 6 7.54 3.42 19.65
N THR A 7 7.57 4.49 20.44
CA THR A 7 6.44 5.01 21.20
C THR A 7 6.07 6.39 20.67
N CYS A 8 4.85 6.54 20.15
CA CYS A 8 4.33 7.84 19.79
C CYS A 8 4.04 8.64 21.06
N THR A 9 4.62 9.84 21.15
CA THR A 9 4.52 10.71 22.32
C THR A 9 3.69 11.96 22.06
N ASP A 10 3.54 12.37 20.80
CA ASP A 10 2.76 13.55 20.41
C ASP A 10 2.26 13.46 18.96
N VAL A 11 1.16 14.15 18.68
CA VAL A 11 0.47 14.13 17.38
C VAL A 11 0.23 15.58 16.92
N VAL A 12 0.91 15.97 15.85
CA VAL A 12 0.77 17.30 15.25
C VAL A 12 -0.32 17.27 14.19
N LYS A 13 -1.23 18.26 14.25
CA LYS A 13 -2.34 18.42 13.29
C LYS A 13 -2.29 19.80 12.65
N ASP A 14 -2.73 19.89 11.40
CA ASP A 14 -2.97 21.17 10.73
C ASP A 14 -4.28 21.85 11.18
N ASP A 15 -4.55 23.05 10.67
CA ASP A 15 -5.74 23.84 11.00
C ASP A 15 -7.07 23.15 10.64
N SER A 16 -7.03 22.17 9.73
CA SER A 16 -8.19 21.35 9.35
C SER A 16 -8.36 20.10 10.21
N GLY A 17 -7.44 19.88 11.16
CA GLY A 17 -7.43 18.72 12.05
C GLY A 17 -6.80 17.46 11.44
N ARG A 18 -6.18 17.54 10.25
CA ARG A 18 -5.47 16.40 9.63
C ARG A 18 -4.13 16.19 10.33
N ILE A 19 -3.77 14.94 10.60
CA ILE A 19 -2.47 14.59 11.18
C ILE A 19 -1.38 14.81 10.13
N VAL A 20 -0.37 15.61 10.47
CA VAL A 20 0.75 15.94 9.57
C VAL A 20 2.09 15.39 10.07
N GLU A 21 2.23 15.15 11.37
CA GLU A 21 3.45 14.59 11.96
C GLU A 21 3.15 13.80 13.24
N LEU A 22 3.96 12.77 13.50
CA LEU A 22 3.96 12.01 14.74
C LEU A 22 5.34 12.11 15.37
N HIS A 23 5.42 12.76 16.54
CA HIS A 23 6.66 12.72 17.33
C HIS A 23 6.71 11.42 18.12
N CYS A 24 7.86 10.77 18.06
CA CYS A 24 8.06 9.48 18.70
C CYS A 24 9.42 9.41 19.37
N THR A 25 9.50 8.59 20.41
CA THR A 25 10.77 8.07 20.95
C THR A 25 10.96 6.64 20.49
N TYR A 26 12.21 6.17 20.45
CA TYR A 26 12.53 4.79 20.17
C TYR A 26 13.41 4.20 21.27
N ASP A 27 13.41 2.88 21.39
CA ASP A 27 14.25 2.17 22.34
C ASP A 27 15.49 1.57 21.66
N PRO A 28 16.71 2.10 21.90
CA PRO A 28 17.93 1.60 21.28
C PRO A 28 18.26 0.13 21.60
N ALA A 29 17.81 -0.38 22.75
CA ALA A 29 18.05 -1.76 23.16
C ALA A 29 17.21 -2.77 22.38
N THR A 30 16.26 -2.30 21.57
CA THR A 30 15.31 -3.15 20.83
C THR A 30 15.64 -3.35 19.35
N ARG A 31 16.90 -3.14 18.98
CA ARG A 31 17.36 -3.26 17.59
C ARG A 31 17.03 -4.64 17.01
N GLY A 32 16.41 -4.66 15.84
CA GLY A 32 15.97 -5.88 15.16
C GLY A 32 14.53 -6.27 15.48
N GLY A 33 13.92 -5.69 16.52
CA GLY A 33 12.54 -5.96 16.93
C GLY A 33 12.40 -6.92 18.11
N ASP A 34 13.51 -7.24 18.78
CA ASP A 34 13.52 -8.03 20.02
C ASP A 34 13.81 -7.12 21.22
N ALA A 35 13.20 -7.40 22.37
CA ALA A 35 13.44 -6.64 23.59
C ALA A 35 14.07 -7.51 24.68
N PRO A 36 15.21 -7.10 25.26
CA PRO A 36 15.94 -7.90 26.25
C PRO A 36 15.17 -8.08 27.57
N ASP A 37 14.22 -7.19 27.86
CA ASP A 37 13.33 -7.24 29.03
C ASP A 37 12.07 -8.09 28.79
N GLY A 38 11.93 -8.73 27.63
CA GLY A 38 10.83 -9.62 27.30
C GLY A 38 9.51 -8.92 26.94
N ARG A 39 9.48 -7.59 26.88
CA ARG A 39 8.26 -6.87 26.48
C ARG A 39 7.88 -7.20 25.04
N LYS A 40 6.58 -7.29 24.76
CA LYS A 40 6.06 -7.60 23.42
C LYS A 40 5.22 -6.45 22.90
N VAL A 41 5.41 -6.11 21.63
CA VAL A 41 4.54 -5.19 20.90
C VAL A 41 3.38 -5.94 20.25
N LYS A 42 2.21 -5.31 20.18
CA LYS A 42 1.00 -5.93 19.62
C LYS A 42 1.04 -6.07 18.10
N ALA A 43 1.80 -5.22 17.43
CA ALA A 43 1.87 -5.19 15.97
C ALA A 43 3.21 -4.61 15.49
N THR A 44 3.54 -4.95 14.25
CA THR A 44 4.71 -4.44 13.54
C THR A 44 4.26 -3.71 12.28
N LEU A 45 4.81 -2.51 12.06
CA LEU A 45 4.62 -1.70 10.85
C LEU A 45 5.84 -1.84 9.91
N HIS A 46 5.60 -1.68 8.62
CA HIS A 46 6.66 -1.31 7.66
C HIS A 46 6.95 0.18 7.80
N TRP A 47 8.12 0.61 7.36
CA TRP A 47 8.57 2.00 7.40
C TRP A 47 9.68 2.20 6.38
N VAL A 48 9.94 3.45 6.01
CA VAL A 48 11.10 3.86 5.21
C VAL A 48 11.73 5.10 5.84
N SER A 49 13.03 5.29 5.65
CA SER A 49 13.72 6.50 6.12
C SER A 49 13.41 7.67 5.19
N ALA A 50 12.85 8.76 5.69
CA ALA A 50 12.53 9.94 4.89
C ALA A 50 13.75 10.51 4.15
N ALA A 51 14.93 10.48 4.77
CA ALA A 51 16.17 11.00 4.20
C ALA A 51 16.73 10.13 3.05
N HIS A 52 16.38 8.85 3.01
CA HIS A 52 16.94 7.90 2.05
C HIS A 52 15.90 7.33 1.08
N SER A 53 14.62 7.51 1.38
CA SER A 53 13.54 6.97 0.55
C SER A 53 13.51 7.63 -0.83
N ILE A 54 13.05 6.85 -1.81
CA ILE A 54 12.89 7.29 -3.20
C ILE A 54 11.40 7.53 -3.47
N ASP A 55 11.09 8.54 -4.26
CA ASP A 55 9.73 8.78 -4.75
C ASP A 55 9.36 7.81 -5.88
N ALA A 56 8.16 7.25 -5.79
CA ALA A 56 7.59 6.37 -6.79
C ALA A 56 6.11 6.68 -7.04
N GLU A 57 5.65 6.38 -8.25
CA GLU A 57 4.24 6.19 -8.55
C GLU A 57 3.85 4.75 -8.22
N VAL A 58 2.71 4.56 -7.57
CA VAL A 58 2.16 3.24 -7.26
C VAL A 58 0.75 3.13 -7.83
N ARG A 59 0.54 2.16 -8.71
CA ARG A 59 -0.74 1.85 -9.33
C ARG A 59 -1.40 0.68 -8.62
N LEU A 60 -2.47 0.97 -7.90
CA LEU A 60 -3.24 0.00 -7.15
C LEU A 60 -4.38 -0.52 -8.01
N TYR A 61 -4.13 -1.62 -8.70
CA TYR A 61 -5.17 -2.32 -9.46
C TYR A 61 -6.15 -3.06 -8.54
N SER A 62 -7.39 -3.15 -9.00
CA SER A 62 -8.51 -3.91 -8.45
C SER A 62 -9.24 -4.63 -9.59
N HIS A 63 -10.38 -5.27 -9.29
CA HIS A 63 -11.23 -5.88 -10.31
C HIS A 63 -11.70 -4.82 -11.32
N LEU A 64 -11.63 -5.15 -12.62
CA LEU A 64 -12.06 -4.27 -13.70
C LEU A 64 -13.57 -4.05 -13.72
N PHE A 65 -14.34 -5.07 -13.31
CA PHE A 65 -15.80 -5.01 -13.28
C PHE A 65 -16.31 -5.06 -11.85
N SER A 66 -17.43 -4.39 -11.59
CA SER A 66 -18.13 -4.36 -10.31
C SER A 66 -19.03 -5.58 -10.09
N LYS A 67 -19.40 -6.27 -11.18
CA LYS A 67 -20.15 -7.53 -11.16
C LYS A 67 -19.26 -8.73 -11.47
N GLU A 68 -19.64 -9.88 -10.94
CA GLU A 68 -18.98 -11.17 -11.24
C GLU A 68 -19.20 -11.60 -12.69
N ASN A 69 -20.41 -11.37 -13.22
CA ASN A 69 -20.71 -11.48 -14.64
C ASN A 69 -20.83 -10.06 -15.25
N PRO A 70 -19.86 -9.58 -16.04
CA PRO A 70 -19.93 -8.27 -16.69
C PRO A 70 -21.09 -8.13 -17.67
N GLU A 71 -21.58 -9.23 -18.24
CA GLU A 71 -22.70 -9.26 -19.20
C GLU A 71 -24.08 -9.23 -18.51
N ASP A 72 -24.12 -9.28 -17.17
CA ASP A 72 -25.36 -9.11 -16.42
C ASP A 72 -25.75 -7.62 -16.41
N VAL A 73 -26.44 -7.19 -17.45
CA VAL A 73 -26.94 -5.82 -17.66
C VAL A 73 -28.40 -5.84 -18.10
N GLU A 74 -29.13 -4.75 -17.85
CA GLU A 74 -30.50 -4.59 -18.34
C GLU A 74 -30.56 -4.55 -19.87
N GLU A 75 -31.71 -4.87 -20.47
CA GLU A 75 -31.89 -4.83 -21.92
C GLU A 75 -31.59 -3.41 -22.46
N GLY A 76 -30.75 -3.33 -23.50
CA GLY A 76 -30.30 -2.07 -24.07
C GLY A 76 -29.11 -1.42 -23.37
N ARG A 77 -28.58 -2.02 -22.29
CA ARG A 77 -27.32 -1.62 -21.63
C ARG A 77 -26.13 -2.44 -22.14
N ALA A 78 -24.91 -2.01 -21.82
CA ALA A 78 -23.68 -2.67 -22.27
C ALA A 78 -22.82 -3.11 -21.09
N PHE A 79 -22.01 -4.17 -21.24
CA PHE A 79 -21.13 -4.68 -20.17
C PHE A 79 -20.18 -3.60 -19.60
N THR A 80 -19.85 -2.56 -20.39
CA THR A 80 -19.04 -1.42 -19.95
C THR A 80 -19.70 -0.61 -18.84
N ASP A 81 -21.03 -0.69 -18.70
CA ASP A 81 -21.76 -0.10 -17.57
C ASP A 81 -21.37 -0.73 -16.23
N ASN A 82 -20.87 -1.97 -16.26
CA ASN A 82 -20.38 -2.67 -15.08
C ASN A 82 -18.88 -2.41 -14.83
N ILE A 83 -18.21 -1.51 -15.55
CA ILE A 83 -16.81 -1.15 -15.25
C ILE A 83 -16.72 -0.57 -13.84
N ASN A 84 -15.78 -1.08 -13.06
CA ASN A 84 -15.46 -0.56 -11.74
C ASN A 84 -14.65 0.74 -11.89
N PRO A 85 -15.17 1.92 -11.47
CA PRO A 85 -14.42 3.16 -11.51
C PRO A 85 -13.20 3.14 -10.58
N ASP A 86 -13.22 2.29 -9.55
CA ASP A 86 -12.12 2.07 -8.62
C ASP A 86 -11.20 0.90 -9.04
N SER A 87 -11.22 0.54 -10.33
CA SER A 87 -10.38 -0.55 -10.88
C SER A 87 -8.89 -0.20 -10.89
N LEU A 88 -8.57 1.10 -10.85
CA LEU A 88 -7.22 1.63 -10.76
C LEU A 88 -7.20 2.90 -9.89
N GLU A 89 -6.38 2.88 -8.85
CA GLU A 89 -6.00 4.07 -8.09
C GLU A 89 -4.51 4.36 -8.32
N VAL A 90 -4.17 5.58 -8.73
CA VAL A 90 -2.79 6.02 -8.96
C VAL A 90 -2.34 6.90 -7.81
N LEU A 91 -1.39 6.40 -7.02
CA LEU A 91 -0.76 7.13 -5.93
C LEU A 91 0.57 7.70 -6.39
N LYS A 92 0.77 9.01 -6.19
CA LYS A 92 2.01 9.71 -6.53
C LYS A 92 2.77 10.10 -5.26
N GLY A 93 4.09 10.19 -5.36
CA GLY A 93 4.95 10.57 -4.23
C GLY A 93 4.99 9.51 -3.12
N CYS A 94 4.74 8.24 -3.47
CA CYS A 94 4.92 7.15 -2.53
C CYS A 94 6.41 6.99 -2.23
N LYS A 95 6.75 6.73 -0.96
CA LYS A 95 8.13 6.53 -0.52
C LYS A 95 8.48 5.05 -0.51
N VAL A 96 9.50 4.67 -1.28
CA VAL A 96 10.05 3.31 -1.33
C VAL A 96 11.49 3.27 -0.78
N GLU A 97 11.96 2.10 -0.37
CA GLU A 97 13.30 1.94 0.18
C GLU A 97 14.40 2.10 -0.89
N PRO A 98 15.63 2.51 -0.53
CA PRO A 98 16.70 2.72 -1.49
C PRO A 98 17.10 1.47 -2.29
N SER A 99 16.83 0.27 -1.78
CA SER A 99 17.26 -0.98 -2.41
C SER A 99 16.65 -1.20 -3.80
N VAL A 100 15.52 -0.53 -4.10
CA VAL A 100 14.85 -0.63 -5.41
C VAL A 100 15.32 0.42 -6.43
N ALA A 101 16.35 1.23 -6.11
CA ALA A 101 16.86 2.27 -7.02
C ALA A 101 17.30 1.73 -8.39
N GLY A 102 17.80 0.49 -8.43
CA GLY A 102 18.26 -0.19 -9.64
C GLY A 102 17.29 -1.25 -10.15
N ALA A 103 16.02 -1.22 -9.74
CA ALA A 103 15.04 -2.22 -10.15
C ALA A 103 14.80 -2.17 -11.67
N GLU A 104 14.80 -3.33 -12.31
CA GLU A 104 14.56 -3.48 -13.74
C GLU A 104 13.06 -3.67 -14.03
N VAL A 105 12.67 -3.38 -15.27
CA VAL A 105 11.29 -3.57 -15.72
C VAL A 105 10.85 -5.01 -15.48
N LEU A 106 9.67 -5.19 -14.88
CA LEU A 106 9.08 -6.45 -14.42
C LEU A 106 9.72 -7.11 -13.19
N ASP A 107 10.73 -6.50 -12.56
CA ASP A 107 11.19 -6.97 -11.24
C ASP A 107 10.02 -7.00 -10.26
N ARG A 108 10.03 -8.00 -9.37
CA ARG A 108 8.90 -8.32 -8.49
C ARG A 108 9.31 -8.21 -7.04
N TYR A 109 8.48 -7.53 -6.26
CA TYR A 109 8.70 -7.30 -4.84
C TYR A 109 7.45 -7.59 -4.05
N GLN A 110 7.63 -8.08 -2.83
CA GLN A 110 6.59 -8.02 -1.82
C GLN A 110 6.77 -6.75 -1.01
N PHE A 111 5.91 -5.75 -1.22
CA PHE A 111 5.86 -4.61 -0.32
C PHE A 111 5.17 -5.05 0.96
N GLU A 112 5.91 -5.02 2.06
CA GLU A 112 5.49 -5.64 3.30
C GLU A 112 4.14 -5.14 3.78
N ARG A 113 3.25 -6.09 4.12
CA ARG A 113 1.88 -5.83 4.58
C ARG A 113 0.95 -5.16 3.54
N LEU A 114 1.42 -4.86 2.33
CA LEU A 114 0.65 -4.18 1.28
C LEU A 114 0.24 -5.14 0.16
N GLY A 115 1.18 -5.91 -0.38
CA GLY A 115 0.93 -6.79 -1.53
C GLY A 115 2.20 -7.14 -2.29
N TYR A 116 2.00 -7.81 -3.43
CA TYR A 116 3.05 -8.04 -4.42
C TYR A 116 2.93 -7.00 -5.51
N PHE A 117 4.09 -6.47 -5.93
CA PHE A 117 4.21 -5.40 -6.89
C PHE A 117 5.26 -5.77 -7.94
N CYS A 118 5.11 -5.22 -9.15
CA CYS A 118 6.16 -5.28 -10.16
C CYS A 118 6.47 -3.90 -10.73
N VAL A 119 7.70 -3.73 -11.21
CA VAL A 119 8.12 -2.51 -11.90
C VAL A 119 7.41 -2.44 -13.24
N ASP A 120 6.67 -1.35 -13.45
CA ASP A 120 5.93 -1.10 -14.69
C ASP A 120 6.90 -0.69 -15.83
N PRO A 121 6.64 -1.09 -17.09
CA PRO A 121 7.44 -0.65 -18.23
C PRO A 121 7.51 0.87 -18.46
N ALA A 122 6.59 1.65 -17.89
CA ALA A 122 6.69 3.12 -17.90
C ALA A 122 7.73 3.65 -16.91
N SER A 123 8.28 2.80 -16.04
CA SER A 123 9.43 3.15 -15.21
C SER A 123 10.62 3.49 -16.10
N GLY A 124 11.37 4.52 -15.71
CA GLY A 124 12.53 4.95 -16.46
C GLY A 124 13.05 6.28 -15.95
N ARG A 125 13.43 7.16 -16.88
CA ARG A 125 14.05 8.46 -16.54
C ARG A 125 13.19 9.36 -15.65
N ASN A 126 11.87 9.18 -15.66
CA ASN A 126 10.93 10.03 -14.91
C ASN A 126 10.56 9.48 -13.53
N GLY A 127 11.18 8.38 -13.09
CA GLY A 127 10.94 7.77 -11.79
C GLY A 127 10.47 6.32 -11.86
N LEU A 128 10.40 5.70 -10.68
CA LEU A 128 9.94 4.33 -10.52
C LEU A 128 8.41 4.29 -10.50
N VAL A 129 7.84 3.33 -11.22
CA VAL A 129 6.41 3.07 -11.26
C VAL A 129 6.18 1.61 -10.86
N PHE A 130 5.38 1.37 -9.83
CA PHE A 130 5.05 0.03 -9.37
C PHE A 130 3.57 -0.28 -9.58
N ASN A 131 3.28 -1.43 -10.18
CA ASN A 131 1.92 -1.95 -10.29
C ASN A 131 1.69 -2.98 -9.18
N ARG A 132 0.61 -2.83 -8.40
CA ARG A 132 0.20 -3.89 -7.48
C ARG A 132 -0.35 -5.08 -8.29
N THR A 133 0.41 -6.16 -8.31
CA THR A 133 0.00 -7.43 -8.92
C THR A 133 -1.16 -8.05 -8.15
N VAL A 134 -1.03 -8.17 -6.82
CA VAL A 134 -2.08 -8.75 -5.95
C VAL A 134 -1.90 -8.31 -4.49
N ARG A 135 -2.99 -8.28 -3.73
CA ARG A 135 -2.96 -8.07 -2.27
C ARG A 135 -2.47 -9.33 -1.55
N LEU A 136 -1.92 -9.19 -0.33
CA LEU A 136 -1.47 -10.34 0.47
C LEU A 136 -2.62 -11.26 0.93
N LYS A 137 -3.83 -10.71 1.04
CA LYS A 137 -5.03 -11.45 1.42
C LYS A 137 -6.16 -11.07 0.49
N ASP A 138 -6.98 -12.05 0.14
CA ASP A 138 -8.17 -11.82 -0.67
C ASP A 138 -9.23 -11.07 0.15
N THR A 139 -9.69 -9.94 -0.40
CA THR A 139 -10.76 -9.11 0.16
C THR A 139 -12.05 -9.19 -0.64
N TRP A 140 -12.07 -9.86 -1.79
CA TRP A 140 -13.22 -9.93 -2.69
C TRP A 140 -14.43 -10.60 -2.02
N ALA A 141 -14.19 -11.70 -1.31
CA ALA A 141 -15.22 -12.40 -0.53
C ALA A 141 -15.88 -11.51 0.56
N LYS A 142 -15.20 -10.45 1.02
CA LYS A 142 -15.79 -9.47 1.96
C LYS A 142 -16.59 -8.39 1.25
N ILE A 143 -16.13 -7.94 0.08
CA ILE A 143 -16.81 -6.92 -0.74
C ILE A 143 -18.17 -7.47 -1.23
N GLN A 144 -18.22 -8.71 -1.70
CA GLN A 144 -19.49 -9.36 -2.11
C GLN A 144 -20.52 -9.43 -0.98
N LYS A 145 -20.08 -9.73 0.25
CA LYS A 145 -20.98 -9.77 1.42
C LYS A 145 -21.54 -8.38 1.78
N GLY A 146 -20.77 -7.32 1.55
CA GLY A 146 -21.21 -5.94 1.78
C GLY A 146 -22.24 -5.47 0.75
N GLN A 147 -22.10 -5.89 -0.52
CA GLN A 147 -23.04 -5.55 -1.60
C GLN A 147 -24.36 -6.31 -1.51
N LYS A 148 -24.37 -7.57 -1.02
CA LYS A 148 -25.63 -8.33 -0.78
C LYS A 148 -26.48 -7.79 0.38
N ASN A 149 -25.89 -6.96 1.25
CA ASN A 149 -26.54 -6.41 2.43
C ASN A 149 -27.00 -4.94 2.23
N LYS A 150 -26.92 -4.43 1.01
CA LYS A 150 -27.51 -3.15 0.58
C LYS A 150 -28.61 -3.44 -0.43
#